data_AF-A0A257H5Z6-F1
#
_entry.id   AF-A0A257H5Z6-F1
#
_cell.length_a   1.000
_cell.length_b   1.000
_cell.length_c   1.000
_cell.angle_alpha   90.00
_cell.angle_beta   90.00
_cell.angle_gamma   90.00
#
_symmetry.space_group_name_H-M   'P 1'
#
loop_
_entity.id
_entity.type
_entity.pdbx_description
1 polymer ?
#
loop_
_entity_poly.entity_id
_entity_poly.type
_entity_poly.pdbx_seq_one_letter_code
_entity_poly.pdbx_strand_id
1 'polypeptide(L)' 'MKKWISIAVIALLAGCSSTEVVRQLDVTVGQQLIDLKKARDNGALSASEYDSQRRKLINNVE' A
#
# COMPACT_ATOMS: atom_id res chain seq x y z
N MET A 1 -48.37 -2.17 13.10
CA MET A 1 -47.23 -1.25 13.32
C MET A 1 -45.86 -1.94 13.39
N LYS A 2 -45.78 -3.24 13.72
CA LYS A 2 -44.50 -3.97 13.92
C LYS A 2 -43.73 -4.36 12.64
N LYS A 3 -44.34 -4.24 11.45
CA LYS A 3 -43.72 -4.58 10.15
C LYS A 3 -42.81 -3.47 9.58
N TRP A 4 -42.96 -2.23 10.04
CA TRP A 4 -42.24 -1.07 9.50
C TRP A 4 -40.84 -0.90 10.11
N ILE A 5 -40.63 -1.43 11.32
CA ILE A 5 -39.34 -1.36 12.04
C ILE A 5 -38.27 -2.22 11.34
N SER A 6 -38.66 -3.32 10.70
CA SER A 6 -37.72 -4.24 10.03
C SER A 6 -37.10 -3.68 8.75
N ILE A 7 -37.75 -2.71 8.09
CA ILE A 7 -37.28 -2.15 6.81
C ILE A 7 -36.21 -1.07 7.05
N ALA A 8 -36.30 -0.33 8.16
CA ALA A 8 -35.35 0.73 8.49
C ALA A 8 -33.93 0.20 8.79
N VAL A 9 -33.82 -1.02 9.35
CA VAL A 9 -32.53 -1.62 9.73
C VAL A 9 -31.72 -2.04 8.50
N ILE A 10 -32.36 -2.43 7.40
CA ILE A 10 -31.65 -2.92 6.20
C ILE A 10 -31.02 -1.76 5.40
N ALA A 11 -31.63 -0.57 5.43
CA ALA A 11 -31.11 0.61 4.75
C ALA A 11 -29.80 1.16 5.39
N LEU A 12 -29.59 0.91 6.68
CA LEU A 12 -28.41 1.37 7.42
C LEU A 12 -27.13 0.57 7.11
N LEU A 13 -27.21 -0.62 6.51
CA LEU A 13 -26.03 -1.43 6.16
C LEU A 13 -25.54 -1.21 4.72
N ALA A 14 -26.26 -0.45 3.88
CA ALA A 14 -25.85 -0.18 2.49
C ALA A 14 -24.74 0.88 2.35
N GLY A 15 -24.29 1.50 3.45
CA GLY A 15 -23.37 2.64 3.45
C GLY A 15 -21.88 2.32 3.62
N CYS A 16 -21.47 1.06 3.73
CA CYS A 16 -20.07 0.69 4.05
C CYS A 16 -19.33 0.03 2.89
N SER A 17 -19.55 0.49 1.66
CA SER A 17 -18.70 0.13 0.52
C SER A 17 -17.74 1.27 0.22
N SER A 18 -16.79 1.53 1.12
CA SER A 18 -15.62 2.34 0.81
C SER A 18 -14.72 1.53 -0.11
N THR A 19 -14.95 1.64 -1.42
CA THR A 19 -13.94 1.25 -2.41
C THR A 19 -12.76 2.20 -2.22
N GLU A 20 -11.78 1.78 -1.42
CA GLU A 20 -10.50 2.46 -1.36
C GLU A 20 -9.84 2.28 -2.72
N VAL A 21 -9.86 3.33 -3.53
CA VAL A 21 -9.13 3.35 -4.79
C VAL A 21 -7.65 3.39 -4.41
N VAL A 22 -7.02 2.22 -4.29
CA VAL A 22 -5.57 2.10 -4.16
C VAL A 22 -4.99 2.59 -5.47
N ARG A 23 -4.70 3.89 -5.53
CA ARG A 23 -3.94 4.49 -6.63
C ARG A 23 -2.52 4.02 -6.43
N GLN A 24 -2.16 2.94 -7.12
CA GLN A 24 -0.78 2.53 -7.25
C GLN A 24 -0.05 3.67 -7.98
N LEU A 25 0.61 4.52 -7.21
CA LEU A 25 1.47 5.55 -7.77
C LEU A 25 2.57 4.79 -8.52
N ASP A 26 2.72 5.10 -9.81
CA ASP A 26 3.76 4.50 -10.63
C ASP A 26 5.10 5.12 -10.21
N VAL A 27 5.75 4.49 -9.23
CA VAL A 27 7.03 4.94 -8.70
C VAL A 27 8.13 4.34 -9.55
N THR A 28 8.93 5.20 -10.18
CA THR A 28 10.06 4.75 -11.00
C THR A 28 11.05 3.95 -10.16
N VAL A 29 11.74 2.99 -10.79
CA VAL A 29 12.77 2.19 -10.11
C VAL A 29 13.90 3.07 -9.59
N GLY A 30 14.22 4.18 -10.27
CA GLY A 30 15.16 5.17 -9.78
C GLY A 30 14.75 5.76 -8.43
N GLN A 31 13.48 6.14 -8.26
CA GLN A 31 12.97 6.68 -7.00
C GLN A 31 13.00 5.62 -5.88
N GLN A 32 12.61 4.38 -6.18
CA GLN A 32 12.69 3.28 -5.21
C GLN A 32 14.13 3.02 -4.75
N LEU A 33 15.11 3.14 -5.64
CA LEU A 33 16.53 3.02 -5.29
C LEU A 33 17.03 4.17 -4.40
N ILE A 34 16.56 5.40 -4.65
CA ILE A 34 16.87 6.57 -3.81
C ILE A 34 16.31 6.37 -2.40
N ASP A 35 15.05 5.94 -2.30
CA ASP A 35 14.38 5.72 -1.03
C ASP A 35 15.05 4.57 -0.25
N LEU A 36 15.44 3.50 -0.94
CA LEU A 36 16.19 2.39 -0.36
C LEU A 36 17.55 2.84 0.19
N LYS A 37 18.26 3.71 -0.53
CA LYS A 37 19.52 4.30 -0.05
C LYS A 37 19.29 5.15 1.20
N LYS A 38 18.25 5.98 1.20
CA LYS A 38 17.90 6.83 2.35
C LYS A 38 17.58 5.99 3.60
N ALA A 39 16.87 4.88 3.43
CA ALA A 39 16.59 3.94 4.53
C ALA A 39 17.87 3.38 5.14
N ARG A 40 18.84 2.97 4.32
CA ARG A 40 20.17 2.53 4.80
C ARG A 40 20.92 3.65 5.52
N ASP A 41 20.99 4.84 4.91
CA ASP A 41 21.76 5.97 5.45
C ASP A 41 21.19 6.44 6.80
N ASN A 42 19.89 6.29 7.01
CA ASN A 42 19.23 6.58 8.29
C ASN A 42 19.30 5.43 9.31
N GLY A 43 20.00 4.33 8.99
CA GLY A 43 20.16 3.16 9.86
C GLY A 43 18.93 2.24 9.92
N ALA A 44 17.93 2.44 9.07
CA ALA A 44 16.75 1.57 9.01
C ALA A 44 17.05 0.22 8.33
N LEU A 45 18.13 0.14 7.55
CA LEU A 45 18.61 -1.08 6.92
C LEU A 45 20.09 -1.30 7.20
N SER A 46 20.46 -2.54 7.47
CA SER A 46 21.85 -2.97 7.42
C SER A 46 22.40 -2.97 5.98
N ALA A 47 23.72 -3.04 5.86
CA ALA A 47 24.37 -3.07 4.54
C ALA A 47 23.94 -4.29 3.69
N SER A 48 23.71 -5.44 4.32
CA SER A 48 23.30 -6.67 3.64
C SER A 48 21.84 -6.61 3.17
N GLU A 49 20.95 -6.05 3.98
CA GLU A 49 19.55 -5.85 3.61
C GLU A 49 19.41 -4.85 2.47
N TYR A 50 20.16 -3.76 2.51
CA TYR A 50 20.22 -2.79 1.41
C TYR A 50 20.65 -3.46 0.10
N ASP A 51 21.73 -4.24 0.13
CA ASP A 51 22.30 -4.85 -1.07
C ASP A 51 21.38 -5.94 -1.65
N SER A 52 20.74 -6.74 -0.79
CA SER A 52 19.72 -7.70 -1.19
C SER A 52 18.54 -7.04 -1.89
N GLN A 53 18.01 -5.95 -1.31
CA GLN A 53 16.86 -5.24 -1.88
C GLN A 53 17.22 -4.47 -3.15
N ARG A 54 18.42 -3.88 -3.21
CA ARG A 54 18.91 -3.19 -4.41
C ARG A 54 18.99 -4.15 -5.59
N ARG A 55 19.55 -5.35 -5.40
CA ARG A 55 19.58 -6.38 -6.45
C ARG A 55 18.18 -6.77 -6.90
N LYS A 56 17.25 -6.99 -5.96
CA LYS A 56 15.86 -7.31 -6.31
C LYS A 56 15.25 -6.22 -7.19
N LEU A 57 15.40 -4.94 -6.82
CA LEU A 57 14.84 -3.83 -7.59
C LEU A 57 15.41 -3.74 -9.01
N ILE A 58 16.72 -3.95 -9.18
CA ILE A 58 17.38 -3.92 -10.50
C ILE A 58 16.97 -5.14 -11.35
N ASN A 59 16.94 -6.33 -10.78
CA ASN A 59 16.59 -7.54 -11.51
C ASN A 59 15.12 -7.58 -11.99
N ASN A 60 14.24 -6.73 -11.44
CA ASN A 60 12.85 -6.62 -11.89
C ASN A 60 12.69 -5.69 -13.11
N VAL A 61 13.74 -5.01 -13.56
CA VAL A 61 13.72 -4.14 -14.76
C VAL A 61 14.58 -4.64 -15.92
N GLU A 62 15.43 -5.65 -15.70
CA GLU A 62 16.11 -6.40 -16.75
C GLU A 62 15.21 -7.50 -17.32
#